data_AF-A0A972TA64-F1
#
_entry.id   AF-A0A972TA64-F1
#
_cell.length_a   1.000
_cell.length_b   1.000
_cell.length_c   1.000
_cell.angle_alpha   90.00
_cell.angle_beta   90.00
_cell.angle_gamma   90.00
#
_symmetry.space_group_name_H-M   'P 1'
#
loop_
_entity.id
_entity.type
_entity.pdbx_description
1 polymer ?
#
loop_
_entity_poly.entity_id
_entity_poly.type
_entity_poly.pdbx_seq_one_letter_code
_entity_poly.pdbx_strand_id
1 'polypeptide(L)'
;MENFNEFFKSILRNSGLSLLRDLNIPEIRQIISKINEYFYTNYEGIGYTYELNDYYEYFSEFHKFWEKYHKEIINPRIDEISCEKIANVLHNLYQEYGKKLFYELYETYSLQPEDICRIRYFSANQDFRGTRSFKDLFKKYIDDPSIFDTFNINNNPEDFPKNIKLTSLSQSDKRVKYASVASQILIEKNITPYELLSYTNNDILKLRNFLISNTGSGFGSKKTDMFLRDMVVLGVWKNPINFDKIDVSSDINTIKVALRTGILKTEIPLISSFMDIFCYQYGVIDEMNALAWRKVWSIWNDKFPDECIESPCLIDNLIYRIIGKEFCKESLCTFECVSKKHMFKWHSSRNKTCQTCYKNNIRNKAHVIKKVLPCTDSDGFIVIEKNKYTSSSSPLLPGLKECPFVPVCNPKNNNFKKLNPPKSISILGQTGWESAKTRREEGGGGLMS
;
A
#
# COMPACT_ATOMS: atom_id res chain seq x y z
N MET A 1 -11.83 -37.17 -3.22
CA MET A 1 -12.22 -37.42 -4.63
C MET A 1 -13.36 -36.51 -5.04
N GLU A 2 -14.46 -36.47 -4.28
CA GLU A 2 -15.64 -35.62 -4.54
C GLU A 2 -15.29 -34.16 -4.85
N ASN A 3 -14.58 -33.46 -3.95
CA ASN A 3 -14.19 -32.06 -4.15
C ASN A 3 -13.37 -31.80 -5.44
N PHE A 4 -12.50 -32.74 -5.84
CA PHE A 4 -11.71 -32.59 -7.08
C PHE A 4 -12.59 -32.77 -8.32
N ASN A 5 -13.51 -33.73 -8.27
CA ASN A 5 -14.51 -33.93 -9.33
C ASN A 5 -15.42 -32.71 -9.47
N GLU A 6 -15.91 -32.14 -8.37
CA GLU A 6 -16.69 -30.90 -8.39
C GLU A 6 -15.89 -29.74 -9.00
N PHE A 7 -14.65 -29.54 -8.56
CA PHE A 7 -13.75 -28.54 -9.11
C PHE A 7 -13.58 -28.70 -10.63
N PHE A 8 -13.22 -29.90 -11.09
CA PHE A 8 -12.95 -30.13 -12.52
C PHE A 8 -14.22 -30.01 -13.37
N LYS A 9 -15.36 -30.54 -12.91
CA LYS A 9 -16.67 -30.37 -13.57
C LYS A 9 -17.07 -28.90 -13.66
N SER A 10 -16.73 -28.07 -12.65
CA SER A 10 -16.99 -26.64 -12.68
C SER A 10 -16.19 -25.91 -13.78
N ILE A 11 -14.94 -26.32 -14.01
CA ILE A 11 -14.10 -25.78 -15.09
C ILE A 11 -14.71 -26.12 -16.46
N LEU A 12 -15.10 -27.38 -16.67
CA LEU A 12 -15.68 -27.83 -17.94
C LEU A 12 -16.99 -27.13 -18.26
N ARG A 13 -17.85 -26.96 -17.24
CA ARG A 13 -19.17 -26.33 -17.41
C ARG A 13 -19.07 -24.91 -17.98
N ASN A 14 -18.08 -24.14 -17.52
CA ASN A 14 -17.85 -22.78 -18.02
C ASN A 14 -17.38 -22.74 -19.49
N SER A 15 -16.95 -23.88 -20.03
CA SER A 15 -16.53 -24.05 -21.43
C SER A 15 -17.58 -24.78 -22.28
N GLY A 16 -18.80 -25.00 -21.76
CA GLY A 16 -19.86 -25.74 -22.45
C GLY A 16 -19.63 -27.26 -22.52
N LEU A 17 -18.63 -27.78 -21.80
CA LEU A 17 -18.32 -29.20 -21.73
C LEU A 17 -18.92 -29.81 -20.46
N SER A 18 -19.33 -31.09 -20.51
CA SER A 18 -19.79 -31.81 -19.33
C SER A 18 -19.19 -33.22 -19.27
N LEU A 19 -18.88 -33.66 -18.05
CA LEU A 19 -18.38 -35.00 -17.77
C LEU A 19 -19.51 -35.80 -17.11
N LEU A 20 -19.98 -36.86 -17.79
CA LEU A 20 -21.13 -37.67 -17.35
C LEU A 20 -20.83 -38.60 -16.17
N ARG A 21 -19.54 -38.79 -15.85
CA ARG A 21 -19.08 -39.61 -14.72
C ARG A 21 -18.05 -38.86 -13.89
N ASP A 22 -17.70 -39.41 -12.75
CA ASP A 22 -16.54 -38.96 -11.99
C ASP A 22 -15.23 -39.48 -12.61
N LEU A 23 -14.17 -38.71 -12.41
CA LEU A 23 -12.79 -39.06 -12.75
C LEU A 23 -12.31 -40.19 -11.84
N ASN A 24 -11.59 -41.14 -12.42
CA ASN A 24 -10.88 -42.17 -11.67
C ASN A 24 -9.49 -41.66 -11.23
N ILE A 25 -8.83 -42.41 -10.34
CA ILE A 25 -7.51 -42.01 -9.79
C ILE A 25 -6.44 -41.84 -10.87
N PRO A 26 -6.28 -42.73 -11.87
CA PRO A 26 -5.36 -42.50 -12.99
C PRO A 26 -5.58 -41.17 -13.72
N GLU A 27 -6.83 -40.81 -14.02
CA GLU A 27 -7.15 -39.53 -14.68
C GLU A 27 -6.80 -38.33 -13.80
N ILE A 28 -7.13 -38.40 -12.51
CA ILE A 28 -6.78 -37.34 -11.55
C ILE A 28 -5.26 -37.16 -11.46
N ARG A 29 -4.49 -38.25 -11.43
CA ARG A 29 -3.02 -38.19 -11.44
C ARG A 29 -2.49 -37.47 -12.68
N GLN A 30 -3.03 -37.79 -13.84
CA GLN A 30 -2.62 -37.13 -15.09
C GLN A 30 -2.96 -35.64 -15.08
N ILE A 31 -4.15 -35.25 -14.61
CA ILE A 31 -4.54 -33.84 -14.51
C ILE A 31 -3.64 -33.09 -13.54
N ILE A 32 -3.39 -33.63 -12.34
CA ILE A 32 -2.50 -33.01 -11.35
C ILE A 32 -1.09 -32.84 -11.93
N SER A 33 -0.56 -33.87 -12.61
CA SER A 33 0.74 -33.81 -13.28
C SER A 33 0.80 -32.68 -14.31
N LYS A 34 -0.23 -32.52 -15.15
CA LYS A 34 -0.28 -31.45 -16.16
C LYS A 34 -0.46 -30.05 -15.56
N ILE A 35 -1.24 -29.91 -14.48
CA ILE A 35 -1.33 -28.66 -13.72
C ILE A 35 0.05 -28.30 -13.17
N ASN A 36 0.74 -29.26 -12.55
CA ASN A 36 2.08 -29.04 -12.00
C ASN A 36 3.08 -28.64 -13.09
N GLU A 37 3.05 -29.33 -14.23
CA GLU A 37 3.92 -29.03 -15.38
C GLU A 37 3.73 -27.59 -15.88
N TYR A 38 2.49 -27.14 -16.00
CA TYR A 38 2.18 -25.80 -16.53
C TYR A 38 2.47 -24.66 -15.55
N PHE A 39 2.12 -24.84 -14.26
CA PHE A 39 2.22 -23.76 -13.27
C PHE A 39 3.56 -23.72 -12.54
N TYR A 40 4.21 -24.87 -12.31
CA TYR A 40 5.25 -24.98 -11.29
C TYR A 40 6.56 -25.63 -11.75
N THR A 41 6.73 -25.89 -13.06
CA THR A 41 7.99 -26.43 -13.57
C THR A 41 8.53 -25.66 -14.77
N ASN A 42 9.85 -25.67 -14.93
CA ASN A 42 10.54 -25.14 -16.09
C ASN A 42 11.36 -26.23 -16.82
N TYR A 43 11.93 -25.87 -17.96
CA TYR A 43 12.75 -26.75 -18.80
C TYR A 43 13.76 -25.90 -19.57
N GLU A 44 14.82 -26.54 -20.07
CA GLU A 44 15.85 -25.86 -20.85
C GLU A 44 15.24 -25.24 -22.12
N GLY A 45 15.49 -23.94 -22.34
CA GLY A 45 14.96 -23.21 -23.50
C GLY A 45 13.57 -22.59 -23.34
N ILE A 46 12.98 -22.60 -22.13
CA ILE A 46 11.67 -21.97 -21.85
C ILE A 46 11.63 -20.46 -22.19
N GLY A 47 12.77 -19.79 -22.06
CA GLY A 47 12.96 -18.35 -22.30
C GLY A 47 13.20 -17.56 -21.02
N TYR A 48 13.27 -16.23 -21.18
CA TYR A 48 13.61 -15.29 -20.12
C TYR A 48 12.63 -14.12 -20.09
N THR A 49 12.44 -13.55 -18.91
CA THR A 49 11.85 -12.23 -18.71
C THR A 49 12.90 -11.24 -18.19
N TYR A 50 12.69 -9.95 -18.42
CA TYR A 50 13.50 -8.88 -17.89
C TYR A 50 12.82 -8.22 -16.69
N GLU A 51 13.37 -8.41 -15.50
CA GLU A 51 12.87 -7.84 -14.25
C GLU A 51 14.03 -7.39 -13.37
N LEU A 52 13.83 -6.43 -12.45
CA LEU A 52 14.89 -5.92 -11.56
C LEU A 52 16.22 -5.51 -12.26
N ASN A 53 16.14 -5.07 -13.51
CA ASN A 53 17.28 -4.75 -14.39
C ASN A 53 18.15 -5.95 -14.81
N ASP A 54 17.64 -7.18 -14.73
CA ASP A 54 18.34 -8.39 -15.14
C ASP A 54 17.40 -9.37 -15.87
N TYR A 55 17.97 -10.37 -16.55
CA TYR A 55 17.22 -11.41 -17.23
C TYR A 55 17.07 -12.64 -16.34
N TYR A 56 15.83 -13.02 -16.06
CA TYR A 56 15.48 -14.20 -15.28
C TYR A 56 14.82 -15.24 -16.16
N GLU A 57 15.29 -16.48 -16.09
CA GLU A 57 14.61 -17.60 -16.74
C GLU A 57 13.20 -17.73 -16.17
N TYR A 58 12.21 -17.93 -17.04
CA TYR A 58 10.82 -18.14 -16.62
C TYR A 58 10.69 -19.29 -15.61
N PHE A 59 9.81 -19.09 -14.63
CA PHE A 59 9.53 -20.10 -13.62
C PHE A 59 8.68 -21.24 -14.17
N SER A 60 7.75 -20.95 -15.10
CA SER A 60 6.94 -21.95 -15.79
C SER A 60 6.27 -21.37 -17.03
N GLU A 61 5.63 -22.22 -17.83
CA GLU A 61 4.84 -21.81 -19.02
C GLU A 61 3.73 -20.83 -18.65
N PHE A 62 3.10 -21.03 -17.48
CA PHE A 62 2.11 -20.08 -16.99
C PHE A 62 2.68 -18.67 -16.88
N HIS A 63 3.91 -18.48 -16.43
CA HIS A 63 4.48 -17.15 -16.22
C HIS A 63 4.78 -16.42 -17.55
N LYS A 64 5.17 -17.17 -18.58
CA LYS A 64 5.31 -16.66 -19.95
C LYS A 64 3.95 -16.25 -20.53
N PHE A 65 2.92 -17.07 -20.32
CA PHE A 65 1.54 -16.73 -20.65
C PHE A 65 1.06 -15.51 -19.88
N TRP A 66 1.34 -15.45 -18.57
CA TRP A 66 0.89 -14.38 -17.69
C TRP A 66 1.50 -13.03 -18.04
N GLU A 67 2.81 -12.98 -18.30
CA GLU A 67 3.47 -11.77 -18.82
C GLU A 67 2.72 -11.19 -20.02
N LYS A 68 2.33 -12.05 -20.97
CA LYS A 68 1.68 -11.63 -22.20
C LYS A 68 0.22 -11.20 -22.00
N TYR A 69 -0.56 -11.91 -21.18
CA TYR A 69 -2.01 -11.78 -21.16
C TYR A 69 -2.61 -11.25 -19.85
N HIS A 70 -1.82 -11.01 -18.80
CA HIS A 70 -2.33 -10.56 -17.49
C HIS A 70 -3.26 -9.34 -17.61
N LYS A 71 -2.91 -8.34 -18.43
CA LYS A 71 -3.74 -7.13 -18.61
C LYS A 71 -5.11 -7.44 -19.19
N GLU A 72 -5.18 -8.34 -20.17
CA GLU A 72 -6.42 -8.74 -20.83
C GLU A 72 -7.29 -9.62 -19.92
N ILE A 73 -6.67 -10.49 -19.13
CA ILE A 73 -7.38 -11.40 -18.22
C ILE A 73 -7.91 -10.65 -17.00
N ILE A 74 -7.08 -9.80 -16.38
CA ILE A 74 -7.48 -8.99 -15.22
C ILE A 74 -8.46 -7.91 -15.67
N ASN A 75 -8.17 -7.28 -16.82
CA ASN A 75 -8.94 -6.20 -17.43
C ASN A 75 -9.36 -5.15 -16.39
N PRO A 76 -8.37 -4.47 -15.78
CA PRO A 76 -8.64 -3.47 -14.77
C PRO A 76 -9.38 -2.28 -15.39
N ARG A 77 -10.47 -1.84 -14.75
CA ARG A 77 -11.30 -0.74 -15.24
C ARG A 77 -11.61 0.24 -14.12
N ILE A 78 -11.62 1.52 -14.48
CA ILE A 78 -12.07 2.60 -13.60
C ILE A 78 -13.58 2.75 -13.78
N ASP A 79 -14.32 2.67 -12.67
CA ASP A 79 -15.78 2.81 -12.69
C ASP A 79 -16.18 4.24 -12.36
N GLU A 80 -16.52 5.03 -13.38
CA GLU A 80 -16.80 6.46 -13.20
C GLU A 80 -17.96 6.73 -12.24
N ILE A 81 -18.98 5.86 -12.22
CA ILE A 81 -20.14 5.98 -11.32
C ILE A 81 -19.70 5.83 -9.86
N SER A 82 -18.90 4.81 -9.55
CA SER A 82 -18.31 4.68 -8.21
C SER A 82 -17.35 5.84 -7.90
N CYS A 83 -16.57 6.31 -8.87
CA CYS A 83 -15.68 7.47 -8.68
C CYS A 83 -16.48 8.72 -8.28
N GLU A 84 -17.59 9.00 -8.97
CA GLU A 84 -18.47 10.12 -8.67
C GLU A 84 -19.10 10.01 -7.28
N LYS A 85 -19.57 8.81 -6.89
CA LYS A 85 -20.09 8.58 -5.54
C LYS A 85 -19.04 8.86 -4.47
N ILE A 86 -17.80 8.40 -4.68
CA ILE A 86 -16.70 8.69 -3.75
C ILE A 86 -16.36 10.17 -3.74
N ALA A 87 -16.32 10.85 -4.89
CA ALA A 87 -16.09 12.29 -4.99
C ALA A 87 -17.10 13.08 -4.13
N ASN A 88 -18.39 12.74 -4.21
CA ASN A 88 -19.43 13.36 -3.37
C ASN A 88 -19.20 13.08 -1.87
N VAL A 89 -18.76 11.88 -1.49
CA VAL A 89 -18.42 11.59 -0.09
C VAL A 89 -17.23 12.42 0.37
N LEU A 90 -16.19 12.57 -0.45
CA LEU A 90 -15.02 13.39 -0.11
C LEU A 90 -15.40 14.87 0.08
N HIS A 91 -16.26 15.39 -0.79
CA HIS A 91 -16.81 16.73 -0.67
C HIS A 91 -17.60 16.90 0.63
N ASN A 92 -18.50 15.97 0.97
CA ASN A 92 -19.26 16.04 2.23
C ASN A 92 -18.32 16.04 3.45
N LEU A 93 -17.28 15.22 3.44
CA LEU A 93 -16.27 15.21 4.50
C LEU A 93 -15.49 16.53 4.56
N TYR A 94 -15.21 17.15 3.41
CA TYR A 94 -14.57 18.46 3.35
C TYR A 94 -15.47 19.55 3.95
N GLN A 95 -16.77 19.55 3.64
CA GLN A 95 -17.72 20.51 4.22
C GLN A 95 -17.88 20.32 5.74
N GLU A 96 -17.96 19.07 6.19
CA GLU A 96 -18.23 18.76 7.60
C GLU A 96 -17.00 18.94 8.50
N TYR A 97 -15.82 18.51 8.05
CA TYR A 97 -14.59 18.45 8.86
C TYR A 97 -13.50 19.43 8.42
N GLY A 98 -13.70 20.10 7.29
CA GLY A 98 -12.75 21.04 6.71
C GLY A 98 -11.57 20.36 6.01
N LYS A 99 -10.82 21.19 5.28
CA LYS A 99 -9.69 20.74 4.46
C LYS A 99 -8.61 19.98 5.26
N LYS A 100 -8.40 20.31 6.54
CA LYS A 100 -7.37 19.72 7.42
C LYS A 100 -7.42 18.19 7.46
N LEU A 101 -8.58 17.57 7.23
CA LEU A 101 -8.73 16.12 7.13
C LEU A 101 -7.80 15.49 6.08
N PHE A 102 -7.49 16.21 5.00
CA PHE A 102 -6.66 15.76 3.88
C PHE A 102 -5.18 16.10 4.05
N TYR A 103 -4.81 16.92 5.03
CA TYR A 103 -3.43 17.33 5.24
C TYR A 103 -2.83 16.57 6.42
N GLU A 104 -1.73 15.88 6.15
CA GLU A 104 -0.94 15.31 7.22
C GLU A 104 -0.02 16.38 7.82
N LEU A 105 -0.48 17.04 8.88
CA LEU A 105 0.35 17.97 9.64
C LEU A 105 1.03 17.22 10.79
N TYR A 106 2.35 17.23 10.80
CA TYR A 106 3.15 16.79 11.95
C TYR A 106 3.87 17.98 12.59
N GLU A 107 4.18 17.85 13.87
CA GLU A 107 4.89 18.87 14.64
C GLU A 107 6.29 19.08 14.05
N THR A 108 6.59 20.32 13.67
CA THR A 108 7.87 20.74 13.09
C THR A 108 8.81 21.37 14.12
N TYR A 109 8.41 21.45 15.40
CA TYR A 109 9.17 22.13 16.46
C TYR A 109 9.56 23.58 16.12
N SER A 110 8.72 24.27 15.34
CA SER A 110 8.97 25.63 14.87
C SER A 110 10.26 25.79 14.04
N LEU A 111 10.75 24.70 13.45
CA LEU A 111 11.86 24.74 12.49
C LEU A 111 11.51 25.62 11.29
N GLN A 112 12.52 26.29 10.73
CA GLN A 112 12.37 27.10 9.53
C GLN A 112 12.10 26.22 8.30
N PRO A 113 11.40 26.73 7.28
CA PRO A 113 11.16 26.02 6.02
C PRO A 113 12.40 25.36 5.42
N GLU A 114 13.54 26.06 5.45
CA GLU A 114 14.83 25.63 4.91
C GLU A 114 15.34 24.38 5.63
N ASP A 115 15.23 24.35 6.95
CA ASP A 115 15.66 23.24 7.79
C ASP A 115 14.75 22.02 7.59
N ILE A 116 13.43 22.26 7.54
CA ILE A 116 12.45 21.20 7.24
C ILE A 116 12.77 20.57 5.88
N CYS A 117 13.02 21.39 4.86
CA CYS A 117 13.36 20.93 3.52
C CYS A 117 14.65 20.11 3.52
N ARG A 118 15.70 20.59 4.19
CA ARG A 118 16.98 19.89 4.30
C ARG A 118 16.82 18.51 4.96
N ILE A 119 16.14 18.45 6.09
CA ILE A 119 15.91 17.18 6.81
C ILE A 119 15.10 16.22 5.95
N ARG A 120 14.02 16.72 5.30
CA ARG A 120 13.15 15.88 4.49
C ARG A 120 13.81 15.41 3.20
N TYR A 121 14.63 16.22 2.55
CA TYR A 121 15.37 15.82 1.35
C TYR A 121 16.27 14.62 1.62
N PHE A 122 17.14 14.70 2.63
CA PHE A 122 18.07 13.61 2.94
C PHE A 122 17.44 12.41 3.64
N SER A 123 16.23 12.55 4.21
CA SER A 123 15.54 11.43 4.83
C SER A 123 14.54 10.74 3.90
N ALA A 124 13.82 11.47 3.04
CA ALA A 124 12.77 10.90 2.19
C ALA A 124 13.30 9.88 1.16
N ASN A 125 14.54 10.05 0.70
CA ASN A 125 15.18 9.12 -0.22
C ASN A 125 15.66 7.82 0.46
N GLN A 126 15.79 7.81 1.79
CA GLN A 126 16.30 6.66 2.54
C GLN A 126 15.28 5.53 2.65
N ASP A 127 15.80 4.30 2.74
CA ASP A 127 14.99 3.09 2.91
C ASP A 127 14.90 2.73 4.40
N PHE A 128 13.85 3.24 5.07
CA PHE A 128 13.53 2.87 6.44
C PHE A 128 12.76 1.55 6.42
N ARG A 129 13.38 0.46 6.88
CA ARG A 129 12.69 -0.82 7.12
C ARG A 129 11.73 -0.68 8.32
N GLY A 130 10.64 0.07 8.19
CA GLY A 130 9.66 0.30 9.25
C GLY A 130 8.99 1.69 9.22
N THR A 131 8.10 1.93 10.20
CA THR A 131 7.46 3.24 10.36
C THR A 131 8.40 4.18 11.11
N ARG A 132 8.68 5.37 10.56
CA ARG A 132 9.51 6.38 11.21
C ARG A 132 8.68 7.60 11.62
N SER A 133 9.03 8.17 12.77
CA SER A 133 8.51 9.45 13.25
C SER A 133 9.37 10.58 12.68
N PHE A 134 8.77 11.48 11.88
CA PHE A 134 9.45 12.70 11.41
C PHE A 134 9.83 13.61 12.57
N LYS A 135 9.07 13.58 13.68
CA LYS A 135 9.41 14.31 14.91
C LYS A 135 10.80 13.91 15.44
N ASP A 136 11.16 12.64 15.33
CA ASP A 136 12.44 12.14 15.82
C ASP A 136 13.61 12.64 14.95
N LEU A 137 13.38 12.84 13.64
CA LEU A 137 14.36 13.43 12.73
C LEU A 137 14.56 14.92 13.01
N PHE A 138 13.47 15.65 13.24
CA PHE A 138 13.54 17.07 13.59
C PHE A 138 14.24 17.29 14.94
N LYS A 139 13.94 16.46 15.94
CA LYS A 139 14.64 16.52 17.22
C LYS A 139 16.15 16.28 17.05
N LYS A 140 16.54 15.28 16.24
CA LYS A 140 17.95 15.03 15.94
C LYS A 140 18.64 16.22 15.29
N TYR A 141 17.97 16.91 14.38
CA TYR A 141 18.50 18.13 13.77
C TYR A 141 18.67 19.26 14.78
N ILE A 142 17.70 19.44 15.69
CA ILE A 142 17.80 20.44 16.76
C ILE A 142 18.98 20.13 17.69
N ASP A 143 19.20 18.85 18.00
CA ASP A 143 20.32 18.41 18.84
C ASP A 143 21.67 18.59 18.12
N ASP A 144 21.74 18.28 16.82
CA ASP A 144 22.95 18.42 15.98
C ASP A 144 22.59 18.70 14.50
N PRO A 145 22.66 19.96 14.05
CA PRO A 145 22.38 20.34 12.66
C PRO A 145 23.34 19.75 11.63
N SER A 146 24.58 19.44 12.05
CA SER A 146 25.65 18.98 11.15
C SER A 146 25.33 17.61 10.52
N ILE A 147 24.43 16.83 11.14
CA ILE A 147 23.95 15.55 10.64
C ILE A 147 23.33 15.70 9.24
N PHE A 148 22.67 16.83 8.97
CA PHE A 148 21.99 17.08 7.70
C PHE A 148 22.72 18.08 6.81
N ASP A 149 23.96 18.44 7.14
CA ASP A 149 24.79 19.30 6.32
C ASP A 149 25.20 18.60 5.02
N THR A 150 25.11 19.32 3.90
CA THR A 150 25.30 18.75 2.57
C THR A 150 26.75 18.34 2.33
N PHE A 151 27.71 19.16 2.77
CA PHE A 151 29.13 18.86 2.59
C PHE A 151 29.58 17.75 3.54
N ASN A 152 29.09 17.78 4.78
CA ASN A 152 29.38 16.72 5.75
C ASN A 152 28.88 15.36 5.27
N ILE A 153 27.64 15.29 4.76
CA ILE A 153 27.10 14.05 4.18
C ILE A 153 27.93 13.61 2.97
N ASN A 154 28.35 14.54 2.11
CA ASN A 154 29.14 14.19 0.92
C ASN A 154 30.52 13.63 1.28
N ASN A 155 31.17 14.22 2.29
CA ASN A 155 32.51 13.84 2.72
C ASN A 155 32.49 12.55 3.58
N ASN A 156 31.43 12.34 4.37
CA ASN A 156 31.29 11.21 5.30
C ASN A 156 29.92 10.50 5.15
N PRO A 157 29.59 9.95 3.97
CA PRO A 157 28.25 9.41 3.70
C PRO A 157 27.89 8.17 4.53
N GLU A 158 28.89 7.46 5.03
CA GLU A 158 28.79 6.29 5.92
C GLU A 158 28.14 6.62 7.28
N ASP A 159 28.34 7.84 7.77
CA ASP A 159 27.90 8.26 9.09
C ASP A 159 26.45 8.71 9.08
N PHE A 160 25.95 9.23 7.96
CA PHE A 160 24.59 9.72 7.86
C PHE A 160 23.54 8.65 8.24
N PRO A 161 23.56 7.41 7.69
CA PRO A 161 22.62 6.37 8.09
C PRO A 161 22.66 6.04 9.59
N LYS A 162 23.86 6.01 10.20
CA LYS A 162 24.05 5.75 11.64
C LYS A 162 23.47 6.88 12.48
N ASN A 163 23.75 8.13 12.08
CA ASN A 163 23.29 9.34 12.77
C ASN A 163 21.78 9.47 12.73
N ILE A 164 21.13 9.01 11.66
CA ILE A 164 19.67 8.89 11.61
C ILE A 164 19.15 7.56 12.19
N LYS A 165 19.94 6.76 12.92
CA LYS A 165 19.49 5.49 13.56
C LYS A 165 18.86 4.49 12.58
N LEU A 166 19.40 4.34 11.37
CA LEU A 166 19.06 3.21 10.51
C LEU A 166 19.67 1.93 11.10
N THR A 167 18.83 0.94 11.40
CA THR A 167 19.27 -0.37 11.92
C THR A 167 19.74 -1.28 10.79
N SER A 168 20.61 -2.24 11.13
CA SER A 168 21.08 -3.33 10.24
C SER A 168 21.80 -2.82 8.99
N LEU A 169 22.88 -2.05 9.18
CA LEU A 169 23.75 -1.61 8.08
C LEU A 169 24.68 -2.76 7.68
N SER A 170 24.63 -3.18 6.41
CA SER A 170 25.62 -4.08 5.80
C SER A 170 26.82 -3.28 5.28
N GLN A 171 27.97 -3.91 5.05
CA GLN A 171 29.16 -3.24 4.47
C GLN A 171 28.89 -2.61 3.09
N SER A 172 27.92 -3.09 2.33
CA SER A 172 27.51 -2.57 1.00
C SER A 172 26.12 -1.92 1.02
N ASP A 173 25.84 -1.09 2.03
CA ASP A 173 24.51 -0.50 2.18
C ASP A 173 24.20 0.56 1.11
N LYS A 174 23.24 0.26 0.23
CA LYS A 174 22.72 1.21 -0.79
C LYS A 174 22.35 2.58 -0.23
N ARG A 175 22.01 2.68 1.06
CA ARG A 175 21.63 3.91 1.75
C ARG A 175 22.79 4.90 1.87
N VAL A 176 24.03 4.42 1.94
CA VAL A 176 25.24 5.26 1.90
C VAL A 176 25.36 5.92 0.52
N LYS A 177 25.18 5.13 -0.55
CA LYS A 177 25.15 5.66 -1.93
C LYS A 177 24.05 6.70 -2.11
N TYR A 178 22.85 6.46 -1.56
CA TYR A 178 21.75 7.41 -1.64
C TYR A 178 22.09 8.77 -1.01
N ALA A 179 22.72 8.76 0.16
CA ALA A 179 23.14 9.97 0.85
C ALA A 179 24.19 10.74 0.03
N SER A 180 25.25 10.05 -0.42
CA SER A 180 26.33 10.65 -1.21
C SER A 180 25.85 11.23 -2.55
N VAL A 181 25.07 10.47 -3.33
CA VAL A 181 24.57 10.95 -4.63
C VAL A 181 23.59 12.12 -4.46
N ALA A 182 22.78 12.10 -3.40
CA ALA A 182 21.85 13.19 -3.10
C ALA A 182 22.57 14.47 -2.62
N SER A 183 23.70 14.37 -1.92
CA SER A 183 24.51 15.55 -1.56
C SER A 183 25.29 16.09 -2.76
N GLN A 184 25.88 15.19 -3.55
CA GLN A 184 26.73 15.55 -4.67
C GLN A 184 25.97 16.41 -5.70
N ILE A 185 24.73 16.05 -6.03
CA ILE A 185 23.92 16.83 -6.99
C ILE A 185 23.65 18.27 -6.52
N LEU A 186 23.50 18.49 -5.21
CA LEU A 186 23.29 19.83 -4.64
C LEU A 186 24.56 20.67 -4.75
N ILE A 187 25.72 20.05 -4.47
CA ILE A 187 27.03 20.68 -4.59
C ILE A 187 27.32 21.06 -6.04
N GLU A 188 27.10 20.14 -6.98
CA GLU A 188 27.34 20.35 -8.42
C GLU A 188 26.47 21.45 -9.02
N LYS A 189 25.21 21.55 -8.55
CA LYS A 189 24.29 22.61 -8.98
C LYS A 189 24.47 23.90 -8.18
N ASN A 190 25.30 23.89 -7.14
CA ASN A 190 25.49 25.00 -6.21
C ASN A 190 24.16 25.53 -5.65
N ILE A 191 23.32 24.61 -5.17
CA ILE A 191 22.01 24.89 -4.58
C ILE A 191 21.84 24.15 -3.26
N THR A 192 20.97 24.68 -2.40
CA THR A 192 20.48 24.01 -1.21
C THR A 192 19.21 23.20 -1.51
N PRO A 193 18.80 22.27 -0.62
CA PRO A 193 17.54 21.56 -0.77
C PRO A 193 16.32 22.49 -0.92
N TYR A 194 16.33 23.64 -0.24
CA TYR A 194 15.22 24.59 -0.28
C TYR A 194 15.06 25.25 -1.66
N GLU A 195 16.17 25.48 -2.35
CA GLU A 195 16.23 26.09 -3.69
C GLU A 195 15.90 25.13 -4.83
N LEU A 196 15.66 23.83 -4.55
CA LEU A 196 15.32 22.85 -5.58
C LEU A 196 14.09 23.25 -6.41
N LEU A 197 13.07 23.82 -5.77
CA LEU A 197 11.86 24.25 -6.45
C LEU A 197 12.11 25.50 -7.33
N SER A 198 12.84 26.49 -6.83
CA SER A 198 13.18 27.68 -7.61
C SER A 198 14.12 27.35 -8.78
N TYR A 199 15.07 26.44 -8.57
CA TYR A 199 15.97 25.90 -9.61
C TYR A 199 15.20 25.27 -10.79
N THR A 200 13.99 24.79 -10.54
CA THR A 200 13.11 24.17 -11.53
C THR A 200 11.98 25.08 -12.00
N ASN A 201 12.17 26.40 -11.88
CA ASN A 201 11.21 27.44 -12.25
C ASN A 201 9.87 27.31 -11.53
N ASN A 202 9.90 26.90 -10.26
CA ASN A 202 8.73 26.65 -9.42
C ASN A 202 7.75 25.59 -9.97
N ASP A 203 8.22 24.72 -10.86
CA ASP A 203 7.42 23.65 -11.47
C ASP A 203 7.70 22.30 -10.81
N ILE A 204 6.70 21.80 -10.07
CA ILE A 204 6.82 20.56 -9.32
C ILE A 204 7.09 19.35 -10.21
N LEU A 205 6.60 19.34 -11.46
CA LEU A 205 6.86 18.22 -12.38
C LEU A 205 8.30 18.22 -12.88
N LYS A 206 8.87 19.40 -13.13
CA LYS A 206 10.28 19.51 -13.49
C LYS A 206 11.17 19.04 -12.34
N LEU A 207 10.83 19.42 -11.10
CA LEU A 207 11.53 18.92 -9.92
C LEU A 207 11.37 17.41 -9.74
N ARG A 208 10.17 16.88 -9.93
CA ARG A 208 9.91 15.44 -9.88
C ARG A 208 10.82 14.68 -10.83
N ASN A 209 10.85 15.10 -12.09
CA ASN A 209 11.67 14.45 -13.12
C ASN A 209 13.16 14.59 -12.83
N PHE A 210 13.60 15.77 -12.36
CA PHE A 210 14.98 16.01 -11.94
C PHE A 210 15.41 15.01 -10.85
N LEU A 211 14.62 14.86 -9.78
CA LEU A 211 14.93 13.94 -8.67
C LEU A 211 14.91 12.47 -9.11
N ILE A 212 13.93 12.05 -9.90
CA ILE A 212 13.83 10.65 -10.39
C ILE A 212 14.97 10.31 -11.35
N SER A 213 15.39 11.26 -12.20
CA SER A 213 16.49 11.05 -13.13
C SER A 213 17.86 10.94 -12.45
N ASN A 214 17.99 11.38 -11.19
CA ASN A 214 19.21 11.25 -10.41
C ASN A 214 19.39 9.82 -9.89
N THR A 215 19.80 8.92 -10.77
CA THR A 215 19.94 7.49 -10.48
C THR A 215 20.90 7.25 -9.32
N GLY A 216 20.48 6.42 -8.35
CA GLY A 216 21.31 6.12 -7.18
C GLY A 216 21.18 7.12 -6.03
N SER A 217 20.35 8.17 -6.15
CA SER A 217 20.01 9.08 -5.04
C SER A 217 18.96 8.52 -4.08
N GLY A 218 18.28 7.42 -4.45
CA GLY A 218 17.19 6.83 -3.68
C GLY A 218 15.81 7.44 -3.94
N PHE A 219 15.70 8.49 -4.76
CA PHE A 219 14.44 9.11 -5.19
C PHE A 219 13.78 8.33 -6.34
N GLY A 220 13.06 7.25 -5.99
CA GLY A 220 12.08 6.64 -6.92
C GLY A 220 10.75 7.39 -6.91
N SER A 221 9.88 7.15 -7.90
CA SER A 221 8.62 7.87 -8.11
C SER A 221 7.80 8.09 -6.84
N LYS A 222 7.51 7.01 -6.09
CA LYS A 222 6.74 7.09 -4.83
C LYS A 222 7.40 7.98 -3.77
N LYS A 223 8.71 7.85 -3.56
CA LYS A 223 9.44 8.65 -2.56
C LYS A 223 9.51 10.11 -2.95
N THR A 224 9.71 10.38 -4.23
CA THR A 224 9.69 11.73 -4.79
C THR A 224 8.31 12.36 -4.60
N ASP A 225 7.24 11.69 -4.98
CA ASP A 225 5.87 12.21 -4.84
C ASP A 225 5.52 12.52 -3.37
N MET A 226 5.91 11.64 -2.45
CA MET A 226 5.77 11.88 -1.01
C MET A 226 6.59 13.09 -0.54
N PHE A 227 7.84 13.24 -0.99
CA PHE A 227 8.67 14.40 -0.63
C PHE A 227 8.05 15.71 -1.13
N LEU A 228 7.66 15.77 -2.41
CA LEU A 228 7.08 16.96 -3.03
C LEU A 228 5.78 17.39 -2.33
N ARG A 229 4.87 16.43 -2.09
CA ARG A 229 3.65 16.67 -1.33
C ARG A 229 3.96 17.23 0.05
N ASP A 230 4.88 16.60 0.79
CA ASP A 230 5.17 17.00 2.16
C ASP A 230 5.73 18.44 2.22
N MET A 231 6.53 18.87 1.23
CA MET A 231 7.02 20.26 1.17
C MET A 231 5.90 21.29 0.97
N VAL A 232 4.87 20.96 0.19
CA VAL A 232 3.69 21.84 0.04
C VAL A 232 2.83 21.82 1.29
N VAL A 233 2.53 20.63 1.82
CA VAL A 233 1.67 20.45 3.01
C VAL A 233 2.25 21.17 4.24
N LEU A 234 3.57 21.19 4.39
CA LEU A 234 4.26 21.87 5.49
C LEU A 234 4.44 23.37 5.26
N GLY A 235 4.01 23.90 4.12
CA GLY A 235 4.17 25.31 3.76
C GLY A 235 5.62 25.72 3.48
N VAL A 236 6.52 24.75 3.24
CA VAL A 236 7.90 25.01 2.83
C VAL A 236 7.90 25.65 1.44
N TRP A 237 7.14 25.04 0.53
CA TRP A 237 6.94 25.57 -0.81
C TRP A 237 5.52 26.04 -0.98
N LYS A 238 5.36 27.31 -1.37
CA LYS A 238 4.05 27.96 -1.51
C LYS A 238 3.65 28.02 -2.97
N ASN A 239 2.45 27.54 -3.28
CA ASN A 239 1.80 27.62 -4.60
C ASN A 239 2.68 27.18 -5.79
N PRO A 240 3.31 26.00 -5.76
CA PRO A 240 4.06 25.51 -6.91
C PRO A 240 3.17 25.25 -8.12
N ILE A 241 3.73 25.46 -9.31
CA ILE A 241 3.08 25.16 -10.59
C ILE A 241 2.97 23.63 -10.73
N ASN A 242 1.85 23.17 -11.29
CA ASN A 242 1.56 21.76 -11.59
C ASN A 242 1.45 20.85 -10.34
N PHE A 243 1.09 21.37 -9.17
CA PHE A 243 0.92 20.53 -7.98
C PHE A 243 -0.20 19.49 -8.13
N ASP A 244 -1.25 19.82 -8.89
CA ASP A 244 -2.36 18.95 -9.28
C ASP A 244 -1.92 17.71 -10.11
N LYS A 245 -0.68 17.73 -10.61
CA LYS A 245 -0.11 16.63 -11.39
C LYS A 245 0.51 15.54 -10.52
N ILE A 246 0.60 15.71 -9.20
CA ILE A 246 1.07 14.65 -8.30
C ILE A 246 -0.11 13.76 -7.88
N ASP A 247 -0.02 12.47 -8.17
CA ASP A 247 -1.06 11.49 -7.88
C ASP A 247 -1.09 11.02 -6.43
N VAL A 248 -2.21 10.38 -6.05
CA VAL A 248 -2.25 9.57 -4.84
C VAL A 248 -1.19 8.48 -4.92
N SER A 249 -0.28 8.45 -3.95
CA SER A 249 0.73 7.41 -3.87
C SER A 249 0.07 6.04 -3.75
N SER A 250 0.38 5.15 -4.67
CA SER A 250 -0.15 3.80 -4.63
C SER A 250 0.50 2.99 -3.50
N ASP A 251 -0.36 2.30 -2.74
CA ASP A 251 -0.01 1.51 -1.56
C ASP A 251 -1.03 0.40 -1.36
N ILE A 252 -0.65 -0.64 -0.61
CA ILE A 252 -1.53 -1.74 -0.23
C ILE A 252 -2.85 -1.22 0.37
N ASN A 253 -2.82 -0.14 1.14
CA ASN A 253 -4.04 0.41 1.73
C ASN A 253 -4.88 1.23 0.74
N THR A 254 -4.27 1.98 -0.19
CA THR A 254 -5.02 2.75 -1.18
C THR A 254 -5.66 1.84 -2.23
N ILE A 255 -4.92 0.83 -2.73
CA ILE A 255 -5.43 -0.21 -3.64
C ILE A 255 -6.58 -0.98 -2.99
N LYS A 256 -6.41 -1.40 -1.73
CA LYS A 256 -7.46 -2.12 -0.98
C LYS A 256 -8.77 -1.32 -0.91
N VAL A 257 -8.67 -0.01 -0.65
CA VAL A 257 -9.84 0.85 -0.61
C VAL A 257 -10.44 0.99 -2.01
N ALA A 258 -9.61 1.23 -3.03
CA ALA A 258 -10.06 1.38 -4.41
C ALA A 258 -10.85 0.15 -4.95
N LEU A 259 -10.35 -1.05 -4.68
CA LEU A 259 -11.01 -2.31 -5.05
C LEU A 259 -12.34 -2.51 -4.30
N ARG A 260 -12.42 -2.12 -3.03
CA ARG A 260 -13.61 -2.35 -2.19
C ARG A 260 -14.70 -1.30 -2.37
N THR A 261 -14.33 -0.06 -2.70
CA THR A 261 -15.28 0.98 -3.14
C THR A 261 -15.74 0.74 -4.58
N GLY A 262 -15.00 -0.08 -5.33
CA GLY A 262 -15.30 -0.39 -6.72
C GLY A 262 -14.96 0.74 -7.68
N ILE A 263 -14.18 1.75 -7.27
CA ILE A 263 -13.62 2.74 -8.21
C ILE A 263 -12.61 2.09 -9.16
N LEU A 264 -11.98 0.99 -8.71
CA LEU A 264 -11.16 0.10 -9.52
C LEU A 264 -11.80 -1.29 -9.49
N LYS A 265 -12.16 -1.80 -10.67
CA LYS A 265 -12.77 -3.13 -10.86
C LYS A 265 -11.86 -3.99 -11.71
N THR A 266 -11.99 -5.30 -11.54
CA THR A 266 -11.31 -6.33 -12.34
C THR A 266 -12.34 -7.39 -12.71
N GLU A 267 -12.15 -8.06 -13.85
CA GLU A 267 -13.07 -9.11 -14.32
C GLU A 267 -12.99 -10.37 -13.44
N ILE A 268 -11.79 -10.66 -12.92
CA ILE A 268 -11.55 -11.74 -11.96
C ILE A 268 -10.97 -11.19 -10.66
N PRO A 269 -11.14 -11.88 -9.53
CA PRO A 269 -10.32 -11.61 -8.34
C PRO A 269 -8.84 -11.73 -8.69
N LEU A 270 -8.02 -10.85 -8.10
CA LEU A 270 -6.58 -10.89 -8.27
C LEU A 270 -6.01 -12.25 -7.83
N ILE A 271 -5.09 -12.78 -8.62
CA ILE A 271 -4.47 -14.08 -8.36
C ILE A 271 -3.41 -13.99 -7.27
N SER A 272 -3.08 -15.15 -6.69
CA SER A 272 -2.04 -15.25 -5.67
C SER A 272 -0.68 -14.80 -6.20
N SER A 273 0.14 -14.25 -5.31
CA SER A 273 1.51 -13.85 -5.64
C SER A 273 2.41 -15.02 -6.05
N PHE A 274 2.03 -16.27 -5.73
CA PHE A 274 2.71 -17.47 -6.27
C PHE A 274 2.52 -17.66 -7.78
N MET A 275 1.49 -17.05 -8.35
CA MET A 275 1.26 -17.04 -9.80
C MET A 275 1.80 -15.74 -10.43
N ASP A 276 1.83 -14.64 -9.67
CA ASP A 276 2.36 -13.35 -10.11
C ASP A 276 3.77 -13.09 -9.55
N ILE A 277 4.68 -14.06 -9.63
CA ILE A 277 6.00 -13.96 -8.99
C ILE A 277 6.88 -12.82 -9.55
N PHE A 278 6.63 -12.45 -10.82
CA PHE A 278 7.28 -11.34 -11.52
C PHE A 278 6.53 -10.01 -11.37
N CYS A 279 5.47 -9.96 -10.55
CA CYS A 279 4.76 -8.72 -10.21
C CYS A 279 4.07 -8.01 -11.39
N TYR A 280 3.71 -8.71 -12.47
CA TYR A 280 3.00 -8.12 -13.61
C TYR A 280 1.61 -7.61 -13.23
N GLN A 281 0.83 -8.40 -12.49
CA GLN A 281 -0.46 -7.95 -11.94
C GLN A 281 -0.26 -6.82 -10.94
N TYR A 282 0.77 -6.90 -10.11
CA TYR A 282 1.08 -5.81 -9.19
C TYR A 282 1.29 -4.49 -9.95
N GLY A 283 2.12 -4.48 -10.99
CA GLY A 283 2.41 -3.29 -11.78
C GLY A 283 1.16 -2.66 -12.40
N VAL A 284 0.31 -3.47 -13.05
CA VAL A 284 -0.90 -2.92 -13.69
C VAL A 284 -1.92 -2.40 -12.66
N ILE A 285 -2.06 -3.05 -11.50
CA ILE A 285 -3.00 -2.62 -10.46
C ILE A 285 -2.47 -1.37 -9.73
N ASP A 286 -1.16 -1.24 -9.58
CA ASP A 286 -0.52 -0.06 -9.00
C ASP A 286 -0.80 1.20 -9.85
N GLU A 287 -0.58 1.10 -11.17
CA GLU A 287 -0.88 2.15 -12.14
C GLU A 287 -2.37 2.53 -12.12
N MET A 288 -3.25 1.52 -12.27
CA MET A 288 -4.69 1.74 -12.35
C MET A 288 -5.30 2.28 -11.06
N ASN A 289 -4.70 1.98 -9.90
CA ASN A 289 -5.10 2.57 -8.62
C ASN A 289 -4.83 4.08 -8.59
N ALA A 290 -3.64 4.53 -9.03
CA ALA A 290 -3.33 5.95 -9.11
C ALA A 290 -4.32 6.68 -10.03
N LEU A 291 -4.58 6.11 -11.21
CA LEU A 291 -5.55 6.65 -12.17
C LEU A 291 -6.98 6.70 -11.63
N ALA A 292 -7.42 5.69 -10.88
CA ALA A 292 -8.76 5.67 -10.28
C ALA A 292 -8.95 6.79 -9.25
N TRP A 293 -7.96 7.04 -8.40
CA TRP A 293 -8.01 8.14 -7.44
C TRP A 293 -7.87 9.51 -8.10
N ARG A 294 -7.07 9.63 -9.17
CA ARG A 294 -7.05 10.84 -10.00
C ARG A 294 -8.43 11.13 -10.56
N LYS A 295 -9.12 10.13 -11.11
CA LYS A 295 -10.47 10.29 -11.65
C LYS A 295 -11.47 10.76 -10.58
N VAL A 296 -11.39 10.21 -9.36
CA VAL A 296 -12.18 10.69 -8.21
C VAL A 296 -11.92 12.17 -7.94
N TRP A 297 -10.64 12.57 -7.87
CA TRP A 297 -10.27 13.96 -7.62
C TRP A 297 -10.74 14.89 -8.74
N SER A 298 -10.56 14.52 -10.01
CA SER A 298 -11.02 15.31 -11.15
C SER A 298 -12.53 15.53 -11.10
N ILE A 299 -13.32 14.49 -10.85
CA ILE A 299 -14.78 14.63 -10.72
C ILE A 299 -15.15 15.54 -9.53
N TRP A 300 -14.44 15.42 -8.40
CA TRP A 300 -14.67 16.30 -7.25
C TRP A 300 -14.37 17.76 -7.62
N ASN A 301 -13.19 18.03 -8.17
CA ASN A 301 -12.76 19.37 -8.55
C ASN A 301 -13.67 20.00 -9.62
N ASP A 302 -14.11 19.22 -10.61
CA ASP A 302 -15.00 19.72 -11.67
C ASP A 302 -16.39 20.08 -11.13
N LYS A 303 -16.90 19.35 -10.14
CA LYS A 303 -18.21 19.61 -9.53
C LYS A 303 -18.19 20.70 -8.46
N PHE A 304 -17.11 20.77 -7.68
CA PHE A 304 -17.00 21.60 -6.49
C PHE A 304 -15.62 22.30 -6.44
N PRO A 305 -15.29 23.15 -7.43
CA PRO A 305 -13.93 23.69 -7.58
C PRO A 305 -13.43 24.51 -6.38
N ASP A 306 -14.32 25.26 -5.73
CA ASP A 306 -13.98 26.08 -4.55
C ASP A 306 -13.96 25.28 -3.23
N GLU A 307 -14.46 24.04 -3.26
CA GLU A 307 -14.57 23.13 -2.11
C GLU A 307 -13.90 21.79 -2.41
N CYS A 308 -12.74 21.87 -3.07
CA CYS A 308 -11.86 20.76 -3.37
C CYS A 308 -10.44 21.03 -2.86
N ILE A 309 -9.68 19.97 -2.68
CA ILE A 309 -8.24 20.06 -2.38
C ILE A 309 -7.45 20.28 -3.68
N GLU A 310 -6.34 20.98 -3.60
CA GLU A 310 -5.59 21.48 -4.76
C GLU A 310 -4.88 20.39 -5.58
N SER A 311 -4.76 19.17 -5.04
CA SER A 311 -4.05 18.07 -5.70
C SER A 311 -4.58 16.70 -5.27
N PRO A 312 -4.66 15.71 -6.18
CA PRO A 312 -5.09 14.37 -5.82
C PRO A 312 -4.20 13.74 -4.75
N CYS A 313 -2.89 14.03 -4.71
CA CYS A 313 -1.99 13.42 -3.73
C CYS A 313 -2.37 13.68 -2.26
N LEU A 314 -3.18 14.70 -1.98
CA LEU A 314 -3.66 15.03 -0.64
C LEU A 314 -4.78 14.10 -0.16
N ILE A 315 -5.48 13.43 -1.09
CA ILE A 315 -6.44 12.36 -0.76
C ILE A 315 -5.74 11.23 0.02
N ASP A 316 -4.45 10.99 -0.25
CA ASP A 316 -3.66 9.93 0.37
C ASP A 316 -3.74 9.91 1.90
N ASN A 317 -3.68 11.07 2.57
CA ASN A 317 -3.73 11.12 4.03
C ASN A 317 -5.01 10.45 4.59
N LEU A 318 -6.17 10.80 4.03
CA LEU A 318 -7.45 10.23 4.41
C LEU A 318 -7.50 8.74 4.03
N ILE A 319 -7.15 8.40 2.79
CA ILE A 319 -7.33 7.04 2.27
C ILE A 319 -6.33 6.05 2.86
N TYR A 320 -5.04 6.34 2.82
CA TYR A 320 -4.02 5.45 3.33
C TYR A 320 -4.09 5.36 4.87
N ARG A 321 -4.07 6.51 5.58
CA ARG A 321 -3.86 6.52 7.04
C ARG A 321 -5.11 6.28 7.85
N ILE A 322 -6.24 6.87 7.43
CA ILE A 322 -7.47 6.81 8.22
C ILE A 322 -8.32 5.64 7.72
N ILE A 323 -8.79 5.70 6.47
CA ILE A 323 -9.71 4.69 5.96
C ILE A 323 -9.02 3.34 5.83
N GLY A 324 -7.93 3.26 5.06
CA GLY A 324 -7.26 2.01 4.73
C GLY A 324 -6.61 1.34 5.94
N LYS A 325 -5.85 2.08 6.75
CA LYS A 325 -5.09 1.53 7.88
C LYS A 325 -5.89 1.42 9.18
N GLU A 326 -6.89 2.28 9.42
CA GLU A 326 -7.66 2.25 10.67
C GLU A 326 -9.06 1.66 10.52
N PHE A 327 -9.82 2.00 9.48
CA PHE A 327 -11.23 1.57 9.37
C PHE A 327 -11.41 0.29 8.53
N CYS A 328 -10.62 0.13 7.46
CA CYS A 328 -10.71 -0.95 6.49
C CYS A 328 -9.81 -2.15 6.88
N LYS A 329 -9.86 -2.53 8.16
CA LYS A 329 -9.15 -3.68 8.74
C LYS A 329 -10.06 -4.48 9.66
N GLU A 330 -9.75 -5.76 9.85
CA GLU A 330 -10.53 -6.64 10.73
C GLU A 330 -10.20 -6.38 12.21
N SER A 331 -10.75 -5.29 12.75
CA SER A 331 -10.50 -4.83 14.12
C SER A 331 -11.65 -5.10 15.08
N LEU A 332 -12.88 -5.31 14.58
CA LEU A 332 -14.00 -5.70 15.44
C LEU A 332 -13.84 -7.18 15.80
N CYS A 333 -13.54 -7.44 17.06
CA CYS A 333 -13.23 -8.77 17.57
C CYS A 333 -14.40 -9.28 18.40
N THR A 334 -14.93 -10.45 18.06
CA THR A 334 -15.87 -11.19 18.93
C THR A 334 -15.06 -12.06 19.88
N PHE A 335 -15.37 -11.96 21.17
CA PHE A 335 -14.73 -12.69 22.25
C PHE A 335 -15.68 -13.69 22.87
N GLU A 336 -15.15 -14.85 23.25
CA GLU A 336 -15.82 -15.83 24.09
C GLU A 336 -15.12 -15.95 25.45
N CYS A 337 -15.92 -15.92 26.51
CA CYS A 337 -15.44 -16.16 27.87
C CYS A 337 -15.01 -17.62 28.05
N VAL A 338 -13.96 -17.89 28.84
CA VAL A 338 -13.52 -19.28 29.12
C VAL A 338 -14.63 -20.14 29.76
N SER A 339 -15.53 -19.53 30.53
CA SER A 339 -16.69 -20.23 31.07
C SER A 339 -17.76 -20.58 30.02
N LYS A 340 -17.60 -20.15 28.76
CA LYS A 340 -18.55 -20.27 27.63
C LYS A 340 -19.93 -19.66 27.86
N LYS A 341 -20.12 -18.87 28.92
CA LYS A 341 -21.40 -18.25 29.25
C LYS A 341 -21.63 -16.90 28.57
N HIS A 342 -20.59 -16.24 28.08
CA HIS A 342 -20.68 -14.88 27.54
C HIS A 342 -19.93 -14.74 26.24
N MET A 343 -20.57 -14.06 25.29
CA MET A 343 -19.94 -13.50 24.10
C MET A 343 -20.09 -11.98 24.12
N PHE A 344 -19.06 -11.26 23.68
CA PHE A 344 -19.11 -9.81 23.54
C PHE A 344 -18.15 -9.35 22.44
N LYS A 345 -18.35 -8.13 21.94
CA LYS A 345 -17.47 -7.53 20.93
C LYS A 345 -16.56 -6.47 21.53
N TRP A 346 -15.38 -6.30 20.94
CA TRP A 346 -14.39 -5.33 21.38
C TRP A 346 -13.62 -4.74 20.20
N HIS A 347 -13.16 -3.50 20.38
CA HIS A 347 -12.47 -2.71 19.36
C HIS A 347 -11.03 -3.16 19.04
N SER A 348 -10.51 -4.15 19.76
CA SER A 348 -9.17 -4.70 19.50
C SER A 348 -9.03 -6.14 20.00
N SER A 349 -8.11 -6.89 19.40
CA SER A 349 -7.77 -8.25 19.84
C SER A 349 -6.89 -8.30 21.09
N ARG A 350 -6.56 -7.14 21.68
CA ARG A 350 -5.67 -7.05 22.85
C ARG A 350 -6.40 -7.29 24.17
N ASN A 351 -7.74 -7.25 24.17
CA ASN A 351 -8.52 -7.57 25.35
C ASN A 351 -8.26 -9.03 25.79
N LYS A 352 -8.03 -9.26 27.08
CA LYS A 352 -7.81 -10.60 27.66
C LYS A 352 -8.85 -10.99 28.69
N THR A 353 -9.72 -10.06 29.08
CA THR A 353 -10.68 -10.21 30.19
C THR A 353 -12.10 -10.21 29.66
N CYS A 354 -12.94 -11.09 30.21
CA CYS A 354 -14.36 -11.09 29.92
C CYS A 354 -15.02 -9.85 30.55
N GLN A 355 -15.41 -8.90 29.70
CA GLN A 355 -15.96 -7.62 30.15
C GLN A 355 -17.32 -7.77 30.84
N THR A 356 -18.09 -8.80 30.48
CA THR A 356 -19.35 -9.13 31.16
C THR A 356 -19.13 -9.70 32.55
N CYS A 357 -18.20 -10.66 32.73
CA CYS A 357 -17.87 -11.18 34.07
C CYS A 357 -17.25 -10.09 34.96
N TYR A 358 -16.38 -9.26 34.38
CA TYR A 358 -15.69 -8.21 35.12
C TYR A 358 -16.66 -7.18 35.72
N LYS A 359 -17.74 -6.83 34.98
CA LYS A 359 -18.84 -6.00 35.51
C LYS A 359 -19.54 -6.61 36.73
N ASN A 360 -19.53 -7.93 36.87
CA ASN A 360 -20.07 -8.67 38.01
C ASN A 360 -19.01 -9.00 39.06
N ASN A 361 -17.88 -8.27 39.09
CA ASN A 361 -16.74 -8.49 39.99
C ASN A 361 -16.09 -9.89 39.88
N ILE A 362 -16.28 -10.59 38.76
CA ILE A 362 -15.66 -11.91 38.50
C ILE A 362 -14.61 -11.77 37.39
N ARG A 363 -13.37 -12.15 37.69
CA ARG A 363 -12.28 -12.05 36.71
C ARG A 363 -12.12 -13.34 35.91
N ASN A 364 -12.79 -13.41 34.76
CA ASN A 364 -12.59 -14.48 33.78
C ASN A 364 -11.76 -14.01 32.58
N LYS A 365 -11.00 -14.94 31.98
CA LYS A 365 -10.32 -14.71 30.70
C LYS A 365 -11.32 -14.79 29.54
N ALA A 366 -11.00 -14.11 28.45
CA ALA A 366 -11.73 -14.23 27.18
C ALA A 366 -10.73 -14.38 26.03
N HIS A 367 -11.14 -15.07 24.97
CA HIS A 367 -10.33 -15.29 23.78
C HIS A 367 -11.09 -14.86 22.52
N VAL A 368 -10.37 -14.43 21.49
CA VAL A 368 -10.96 -14.01 20.22
C VAL A 368 -11.41 -15.23 19.44
N ILE A 369 -12.67 -15.25 19.01
CA ILE A 369 -13.23 -16.32 18.16
C ILE A 369 -13.42 -15.86 16.70
N LYS A 370 -13.61 -14.57 16.47
CA LYS A 370 -13.83 -14.00 15.14
C LYS A 370 -13.35 -12.57 15.05
N LYS A 371 -12.80 -12.19 13.91
CA LYS A 371 -12.53 -10.80 13.54
C LYS A 371 -13.27 -10.46 12.26
N VAL A 372 -13.84 -9.27 12.20
CA VAL A 372 -14.57 -8.79 11.02
C VAL A 372 -14.24 -7.32 10.77
N LEU A 373 -14.54 -6.85 9.55
CA LEU A 373 -14.49 -5.43 9.26
C LEU A 373 -15.58 -4.73 10.09
N PRO A 374 -15.30 -3.56 10.71
CA PRO A 374 -16.33 -2.82 11.46
C PRO A 374 -17.58 -2.57 10.63
N CYS A 375 -17.43 -2.19 9.36
CA CYS A 375 -18.55 -1.86 8.48
C CYS A 375 -19.42 -3.05 8.05
N THR A 376 -18.99 -4.30 8.27
CA THR A 376 -19.79 -5.49 7.94
C THR A 376 -20.70 -5.95 9.09
N ASP A 377 -20.71 -5.23 10.21
CA ASP A 377 -21.37 -5.64 11.43
C ASP A 377 -22.09 -4.42 12.08
N SER A 378 -23.26 -4.65 12.69
CA SER A 378 -24.05 -3.59 13.34
C SER A 378 -23.30 -2.92 14.51
N ASP A 379 -22.40 -3.67 15.17
CA ASP A 379 -21.61 -3.18 16.30
C ASP A 379 -20.26 -2.58 15.86
N GLY A 380 -20.09 -2.30 14.56
CA GLY A 380 -18.91 -1.66 13.99
C GLY A 380 -18.51 -0.36 14.67
N PHE A 381 -19.51 0.39 15.16
CA PHE A 381 -19.30 1.67 15.86
C PHE A 381 -18.37 1.55 17.07
N ILE A 382 -18.32 0.39 17.74
CA ILE A 382 -17.42 0.13 18.88
C ILE A 382 -15.96 0.39 18.49
N VAL A 383 -15.57 0.04 17.26
CA VAL A 383 -14.22 0.30 16.75
C VAL A 383 -14.05 1.76 16.38
N ILE A 384 -15.01 2.32 15.63
CA ILE A 384 -14.88 3.66 15.05
C ILE A 384 -14.84 4.71 16.15
N GLU A 385 -15.72 4.65 17.15
CA GLU A 385 -15.78 5.60 18.27
C GLU A 385 -14.57 5.52 19.22
N LYS A 386 -13.81 4.41 19.19
CA LYS A 386 -12.57 4.26 19.98
C LYS A 386 -11.31 4.54 19.18
N ASN A 387 -11.45 4.96 17.93
CA ASN A 387 -10.30 5.25 17.09
C ASN A 387 -9.66 6.59 17.44
N LYS A 388 -8.33 6.69 17.35
CA LYS A 388 -7.61 7.95 17.61
C LYS A 388 -8.08 9.14 16.76
N TYR A 389 -8.62 8.91 15.56
CA TYR A 389 -9.11 9.97 14.69
C TYR A 389 -10.49 10.51 15.09
N THR A 390 -11.23 9.79 15.94
CA THR A 390 -12.59 10.15 16.39
C THR A 390 -12.65 10.47 17.89
N SER A 391 -11.72 9.92 18.68
CA SER A 391 -11.80 9.92 20.15
C SER A 391 -10.61 10.58 20.84
N SER A 392 -9.66 11.19 20.12
CA SER A 392 -8.53 11.91 20.73
C SER A 392 -8.96 13.28 21.26
N SER A 393 -8.04 14.00 21.91
CA SER A 393 -8.28 15.36 22.41
C SER A 393 -8.54 16.39 21.31
N SER A 394 -8.08 16.13 20.08
CA SER A 394 -8.33 16.94 18.89
C SER A 394 -8.61 16.00 17.71
N PRO A 395 -9.81 15.41 17.64
CA PRO A 395 -10.15 14.42 16.62
C PRO A 395 -10.32 15.10 15.25
N LEU A 396 -9.91 14.40 14.19
CA LEU A 396 -10.15 14.85 12.81
C LEU A 396 -11.57 14.54 12.34
N LEU A 397 -12.22 13.55 12.96
CA LEU A 397 -13.56 13.05 12.61
C LEU A 397 -14.41 12.92 13.89
N PRO A 398 -14.66 14.02 14.62
CA PRO A 398 -15.47 13.99 15.84
C PRO A 398 -16.86 13.41 15.58
N GLY A 399 -17.31 12.50 16.44
CA GLY A 399 -18.67 11.95 16.39
C GLY A 399 -18.93 10.91 15.29
N LEU A 400 -17.95 10.61 14.44
CA LEU A 400 -18.09 9.60 13.39
C LEU A 400 -18.29 8.20 14.01
N LYS A 401 -19.31 7.48 13.54
CA LYS A 401 -19.65 6.13 14.03
C LYS A 401 -19.45 5.01 13.01
N GLU A 402 -19.32 5.35 11.73
CA GLU A 402 -19.15 4.38 10.65
C GLU A 402 -18.12 4.89 9.64
N CYS A 403 -17.55 3.99 8.83
CA CYS A 403 -16.65 4.39 7.75
C CYS A 403 -17.42 5.25 6.72
N PRO A 404 -16.90 6.42 6.30
CA PRO A 404 -17.60 7.30 5.35
C PRO A 404 -17.94 6.66 4.01
N PHE A 405 -17.22 5.61 3.61
CA PHE A 405 -17.44 4.91 2.34
C PHE A 405 -18.46 3.78 2.40
N VAL A 406 -19.10 3.52 3.55
CA VAL A 406 -20.16 2.50 3.65
C VAL A 406 -21.28 2.69 2.62
N PRO A 407 -21.78 3.91 2.34
CA PRO A 407 -22.81 4.12 1.32
C PRO A 407 -22.40 3.68 -0.10
N VAL A 408 -21.09 3.64 -0.39
CA VAL A 408 -20.56 3.26 -1.71
C VAL A 408 -20.20 1.77 -1.75
N CYS A 409 -19.45 1.29 -0.75
CA CYS A 409 -19.01 -0.11 -0.68
C CYS A 409 -20.17 -1.09 -0.44
N ASN A 410 -21.22 -0.63 0.23
CA ASN A 410 -22.35 -1.44 0.71
C ASN A 410 -21.94 -2.78 1.38
N PRO A 411 -21.08 -2.75 2.41
CA PRO A 411 -20.40 -3.93 2.95
C PRO A 411 -21.31 -4.93 3.68
N LYS A 412 -22.54 -4.53 4.03
CA LYS A 412 -23.56 -5.40 4.65
C LYS A 412 -24.36 -6.20 3.61
N ASN A 413 -24.18 -5.92 2.32
CA ASN A 413 -24.79 -6.66 1.23
C ASN A 413 -24.04 -7.97 0.97
N ASN A 414 -24.77 -9.05 0.69
CA ASN A 414 -24.19 -10.37 0.36
C ASN A 414 -23.29 -10.35 -0.90
N ASN A 415 -23.46 -9.37 -1.78
CA ASN A 415 -22.63 -9.20 -2.98
C ASN A 415 -21.30 -8.47 -2.70
N PHE A 416 -21.08 -7.95 -1.50
CA PHE A 416 -19.83 -7.29 -1.15
C PHE A 416 -18.67 -8.27 -1.17
N LYS A 417 -17.67 -8.00 -2.01
CA LYS A 417 -16.43 -8.76 -2.06
C LYS A 417 -15.34 -8.02 -1.28
N LYS A 418 -14.80 -8.67 -0.25
CA LYS A 418 -13.64 -8.19 0.51
C LYS A 418 -12.34 -8.42 -0.28
N LEU A 419 -12.23 -7.74 -1.43
CA LEU A 419 -11.05 -7.82 -2.29
C LEU A 419 -9.80 -7.34 -1.55
N ASN A 420 -8.66 -7.92 -1.91
CA ASN A 420 -7.37 -7.57 -1.35
C ASN A 420 -6.42 -7.15 -2.49
N PRO A 421 -5.50 -6.23 -2.20
CA PRO A 421 -4.47 -5.80 -3.13
C PRO A 421 -3.50 -6.94 -3.45
N PRO A 422 -2.79 -6.88 -4.60
CA PRO A 422 -1.76 -7.85 -4.94
C PRO A 422 -0.60 -7.75 -3.94
N LYS A 423 0.14 -8.84 -3.79
CA LYS A 423 1.36 -8.90 -2.98
C LYS A 423 2.53 -9.25 -3.89
N SER A 424 3.67 -8.61 -3.66
CA SER A 424 4.93 -8.97 -4.31
C SER A 424 5.63 -10.08 -3.50
N ILE A 425 6.22 -11.05 -4.19
CA ILE A 425 7.21 -11.97 -3.60
C ILE A 425 8.59 -11.50 -4.06
N SER A 426 9.59 -11.55 -3.18
CA SER A 426 10.95 -11.18 -3.56
C SER A 426 11.52 -12.22 -4.52
N ILE A 427 12.17 -11.77 -5.60
CA ILE A 427 12.94 -12.65 -6.49
C ILE A 427 14.16 -13.20 -5.74
N LEU A 428 14.92 -12.29 -5.14
CA LEU A 428 16.17 -12.58 -4.43
C LEU A 428 15.99 -12.56 -2.91
N GLY A 429 16.83 -13.29 -2.17
CA GLY A 429 16.91 -13.26 -0.71
C GLY A 429 16.55 -14.58 -0.02
N GLN A 430 16.58 -14.59 1.32
CA GLN A 430 16.39 -15.79 2.15
C GLN A 430 15.03 -16.48 1.93
N THR A 431 14.01 -15.73 1.48
CA THR A 431 12.68 -16.21 1.10
C THR A 431 12.38 -16.02 -0.40
N GLY A 432 13.44 -15.86 -1.21
CA GLY A 432 13.35 -15.64 -2.65
C GLY A 432 12.84 -16.87 -3.41
N TRP A 433 12.08 -16.65 -4.48
CA TRP A 433 11.42 -17.74 -5.21
C TRP A 433 12.33 -18.53 -6.15
N GLU A 434 13.55 -18.09 -6.41
CA GLU A 434 14.52 -18.87 -7.21
C GLU A 434 14.77 -20.25 -6.61
N SER A 435 14.81 -20.35 -5.27
CA SER A 435 14.96 -21.63 -4.56
C SER A 435 13.77 -22.58 -4.72
N ALA A 436 12.62 -22.08 -5.19
CA ALA A 436 11.41 -22.84 -5.41
C ALA A 436 11.27 -23.37 -6.85
N LYS A 437 12.20 -23.04 -7.76
CA LYS A 437 12.19 -23.57 -9.12
C LYS A 437 12.37 -25.09 -9.10
N THR A 438 11.72 -25.78 -10.04
CA THR A 438 11.88 -27.22 -10.24
C THR A 438 11.87 -27.50 -11.73
N ARG A 439 12.84 -28.29 -12.20
CA ARG A 439 12.85 -28.74 -13.58
C ARG A 439 11.74 -29.78 -13.80
N ARG A 440 11.20 -29.85 -15.01
CA ARG A 440 10.30 -30.93 -15.40
C ARG A 440 10.93 -32.28 -15.05
N GLU A 441 10.09 -33.19 -14.54
CA GLU A 441 10.46 -34.56 -14.17
C GLU A 441 11.38 -34.73 -12.94
N GLU A 442 12.00 -33.66 -12.41
CA GLU A 442 12.82 -33.75 -11.18
C GLU A 442 12.00 -33.68 -9.89
N GLY A 443 10.92 -32.89 -9.87
CA GLY A 443 10.02 -32.74 -8.72
C GLY A 443 10.67 -32.09 -7.47
N GLY A 444 9.86 -31.82 -6.44
CA GLY A 444 10.38 -31.56 -5.08
C GLY A 444 10.84 -30.15 -4.70
N GLY A 445 10.65 -29.11 -5.50
CA GLY A 445 10.96 -27.73 -5.09
C GLY A 445 9.94 -27.12 -4.11
N GLY A 446 10.31 -25.98 -3.52
CA GLY A 446 9.44 -25.24 -2.60
C GLY A 446 10.04 -23.93 -2.14
N LEU A 447 9.18 -23.02 -1.69
CA LEU A 447 9.61 -21.78 -1.03
C LEU A 447 10.03 -22.10 0.40
N MET A 448 11.28 -21.80 0.75
CA MET A 448 11.73 -21.89 2.14
C MET A 448 11.02 -20.79 2.96
N SER A 449 10.38 -21.20 4.07
CA SER A 449 9.61 -20.32 4.97
C SER A 449 10.46 -19.69 6.06
#